data_AF-A0A947ECM8-F1
#
_entry.id   AF-A0A947ECM8-F1
#
_cell.length_a   1.000
_cell.length_b   1.000
_cell.length_c   1.000
_cell.angle_alpha   90.00
_cell.angle_beta   90.00
_cell.angle_gamma   90.00
#
_symmetry.space_group_name_H-M   'P 1'
#
loop_
_entity.id
_entity.type
_entity.pdbx_description
1 polymer ?
#
loop_
_entity_poly.entity_id
_entity_poly.type
_entity_poly.pdbx_seq_one_letter_code
_entity_poly.pdbx_strand_id
1 'polypeptide(L)'
;MAITEKDRRDLFNELEDKLGTRPATTVMELLPAHPASSLVTREDMHSFGATLRAEVHGEIAELRADMVAGFATAKVETQRLIAAGIAANVLAVVTALVA
;
A
#
# COMPACT_ATOMS: atom_id res chain seq x y z
N MET A 1 -24.71 15.71 6.46
CA MET A 1 -25.96 16.41 6.17
C MET A 1 -25.85 16.92 4.74
N ALA A 2 -26.61 16.37 3.80
CA ALA A 2 -26.55 16.81 2.40
C ALA A 2 -27.36 18.11 2.26
N ILE A 3 -26.76 19.17 1.72
CA ILE A 3 -27.46 20.40 1.38
C ILE A 3 -28.51 20.06 0.32
N THR A 4 -29.77 20.40 0.55
CA THR A 4 -30.84 20.12 -0.41
C THR A 4 -30.91 21.19 -1.50
N GLU A 5 -31.53 20.84 -2.63
CA GLU A 5 -31.79 21.80 -3.70
C GLU A 5 -32.71 22.96 -3.25
N LYS A 6 -33.53 22.74 -2.22
CA LYS A 6 -34.31 23.81 -1.58
C LYS A 6 -33.41 24.76 -0.81
N ASP A 7 -32.51 24.25 0.02
CA ASP A 7 -31.56 25.06 0.80
C ASP A 7 -30.65 25.90 -0.13
N ARG A 8 -30.27 25.32 -1.28
CA ARG A 8 -29.46 25.99 -2.30
C ARG A 8 -30.19 27.18 -2.95
N ARG A 9 -31.48 27.04 -3.24
CA ARG A 9 -32.31 28.15 -3.76
C ARG A 9 -32.55 29.22 -2.71
N ASP A 10 -32.82 28.81 -1.48
CA ASP A 10 -33.06 29.74 -0.37
C ASP A 10 -31.78 30.58 -0.10
N LEU A 11 -30.60 29.95 -0.13
CA LEU A 11 -29.30 30.64 -0.08
C LEU A 11 -29.08 31.61 -1.24
N PHE A 12 -29.39 31.21 -2.48
CA PHE A 12 -29.25 32.11 -3.62
C PHE A 12 -30.12 33.36 -3.49
N ASN A 13 -31.38 33.20 -3.06
CA ASN A 13 -32.30 34.32 -2.88
C ASN A 13 -31.79 35.31 -1.81
N GLU A 14 -31.24 34.82 -0.70
CA GLU A 14 -30.64 35.67 0.32
C GLU A 14 -29.39 36.39 -0.18
N LEU A 15 -28.53 35.70 -0.92
CA LEU A 15 -27.33 36.30 -1.52
C LEU A 15 -27.69 37.35 -2.58
N GLU A 16 -28.74 37.11 -3.36
CA GLU A 16 -29.24 38.05 -4.36
C GLU A 16 -29.80 39.32 -3.71
N ASP A 17 -30.59 39.19 -2.64
CA ASP A 17 -31.13 40.33 -1.88
C ASP A 17 -30.02 41.22 -1.29
N LYS A 18 -28.94 40.62 -0.80
CA LYS A 18 -27.86 41.36 -0.11
C LYS A 18 -26.76 41.88 -1.04
N LEU A 19 -26.40 41.12 -2.07
CA LEU A 19 -25.20 41.37 -2.89
C LEU A 19 -25.55 41.69 -4.34
N GLY A 20 -26.81 41.49 -4.74
CA GLY A 20 -27.26 41.57 -6.11
C GLY A 20 -26.97 40.30 -6.91
N THR A 21 -27.65 40.16 -8.04
CA THR A 21 -27.66 38.95 -8.87
C THR A 21 -26.27 38.51 -9.33
N ARG A 22 -25.41 39.45 -9.77
CA ARG A 22 -24.08 39.10 -10.30
C ARG A 22 -23.17 38.46 -9.25
N PRO A 23 -22.92 39.09 -8.08
CA PRO A 23 -22.12 38.47 -7.02
C PRO A 23 -22.73 37.16 -6.50
N ALA A 24 -24.06 37.08 -6.37
CA ALA A 24 -24.75 35.85 -5.95
C ALA A 24 -24.50 34.70 -6.92
N THR A 25 -24.66 34.93 -8.23
CA THR A 25 -24.36 33.95 -9.28
C THR A 25 -22.89 33.50 -9.23
N THR A 26 -21.95 34.44 -9.11
CA THR A 26 -20.52 34.11 -9.02
C THR A 26 -20.20 33.26 -7.78
N VAL A 27 -20.81 33.55 -6.63
CA VAL A 27 -20.63 32.72 -5.42
C VAL A 27 -21.18 31.31 -5.63
N MET A 28 -22.35 31.17 -6.25
CA MET A 28 -22.93 29.84 -6.54
C MET A 28 -22.14 29.06 -7.58
N GLU A 29 -21.55 29.73 -8.57
CA GLU A 29 -20.66 29.12 -9.57
C GLU A 29 -19.33 28.64 -8.95
N LEU A 30 -18.81 29.38 -7.97
CA LEU A 30 -17.57 29.04 -7.25
C LEU A 30 -17.79 28.01 -6.12
N LEU A 31 -19.04 27.70 -5.77
CA LEU A 31 -19.40 26.65 -4.82
C LEU A 31 -19.94 25.43 -5.58
N PRO A 32 -19.08 24.66 -6.30
CA PRO A 32 -19.54 23.42 -6.91
C PRO A 32 -20.10 22.52 -5.81
N ALA A 33 -21.39 22.25 -5.89
CA ALA A 33 -22.09 21.35 -4.99
C ALA A 33 -21.62 19.93 -5.26
N HIS A 34 -20.48 19.54 -4.69
CA HIS A 34 -20.10 18.14 -4.66
C HIS A 34 -21.00 17.42 -3.65
N PRO A 35 -21.74 16.37 -4.07
CA PRO A 35 -22.51 15.59 -3.12
C PRO A 35 -21.54 14.99 -2.09
N ALA A 36 -21.95 14.91 -0.83
CA ALA A 36 -21.09 14.42 0.25
C ALA A 36 -20.53 13.02 -0.02
N SER A 37 -21.22 12.22 -0.83
CA SER A 37 -20.78 10.89 -1.30
C SER A 37 -19.56 10.92 -2.24
N SER A 38 -19.25 12.06 -2.83
CA SER A 38 -18.07 12.25 -3.69
C SER A 38 -16.86 12.79 -2.94
N LEU A 39 -16.99 13.07 -1.64
CA LEU A 39 -15.91 13.55 -0.80
C LEU A 39 -15.33 12.38 0.00
N VAL A 40 -14.01 12.25 -0.02
CA VAL A 40 -13.30 11.31 0.86
C VAL A 40 -13.40 11.83 2.29
N THR A 41 -13.93 11.01 3.19
CA THR A 41 -14.05 11.36 4.61
C THR A 41 -12.77 11.00 5.36
N ARG A 42 -12.65 11.51 6.60
CA ARG A 42 -11.57 11.13 7.50
C ARG A 42 -11.60 9.62 7.81
N GLU A 43 -12.79 9.03 7.92
CA GLU A 43 -12.96 7.60 8.15
C GLU A 43 -12.47 6.80 6.94
N ASP A 44 -12.79 7.23 5.72
CA ASP A 44 -12.28 6.61 4.49
C ASP A 44 -10.75 6.66 4.41
N MET A 45 -10.14 7.77 4.80
CA MET A 45 -8.68 7.86 4.86
C MET A 45 -8.06 6.95 5.93
N HIS A 46 -8.71 6.82 7.09
CA HIS A 46 -8.25 5.92 8.13
C HIS A 46 -8.37 4.45 7.73
N SER A 47 -9.48 4.07 7.11
CA SER A 47 -9.68 2.71 6.61
C SER A 47 -8.68 2.39 5.50
N PHE A 48 -8.50 3.29 4.54
CA PHE A 48 -7.48 3.17 3.49
C PHE A 48 -6.07 3.00 4.08
N GLY A 49 -5.69 3.83 5.05
CA GLY A 49 -4.39 3.74 5.71
C GLY A 49 -4.19 2.45 6.51
N ALA A 50 -5.26 1.92 7.11
CA ALA A 50 -5.23 0.64 7.82
C ALA A 50 -5.05 -0.54 6.85
N THR A 51 -5.78 -0.54 5.73
CA THR A 51 -5.65 -1.55 4.67
C THR A 51 -4.25 -1.54 4.07
N LEU A 52 -3.74 -0.38 3.67
CA LEU A 52 -2.39 -0.25 3.11
C LEU A 52 -1.33 -0.74 4.10
N ARG A 53 -1.48 -0.42 5.39
CA ARG A 53 -0.55 -0.91 6.42
C ARG A 53 -0.59 -2.44 6.52
N ALA A 54 -1.78 -3.03 6.50
CA ALA A 54 -1.94 -4.48 6.59
C ALA A 54 -1.32 -5.19 5.37
N GLU A 55 -1.56 -4.68 4.16
CA GLU A 55 -0.98 -5.20 2.92
C GLU A 55 0.55 -5.15 2.97
N VAL A 56 1.14 -3.99 3.30
CA VAL A 56 2.60 -3.85 3.39
C VAL A 56 3.19 -4.78 4.45
N HIS A 57 2.55 -4.95 5.60
CA HIS A 57 3.04 -5.89 6.62
C HIS A 57 2.94 -7.34 6.14
N GLY A 58 1.89 -7.70 5.40
CA GLY A 58 1.73 -9.01 4.78
C GLY A 58 2.86 -9.31 3.79
N GLU A 59 3.07 -8.41 2.82
CA GLU A 59 4.12 -8.57 1.80
C GLU A 59 5.52 -8.65 2.43
N ILE A 60 5.82 -7.85 3.46
CA ILE A 60 7.11 -7.93 4.18
C ILE A 60 7.26 -9.27 4.91
N ALA A 61 6.17 -9.81 5.48
CA ALA A 61 6.21 -11.09 6.17
C ALA A 61 6.46 -12.24 5.18
N GLU A 62 5.81 -12.22 4.03
CA GLU A 62 6.02 -13.18 2.94
C GLU A 62 7.46 -13.11 2.42
N LEU A 63 7.95 -11.91 2.07
CA LEU A 63 9.33 -11.72 1.62
C LEU A 63 10.35 -12.22 2.66
N ARG A 64 10.10 -11.97 3.95
CA ARG A 64 10.97 -12.48 5.03
C ARG A 64 10.96 -14.00 5.07
N ALA A 65 9.80 -14.64 4.93
CA ALA A 65 9.68 -16.09 4.91
C ALA A 65 10.44 -16.69 3.73
N ASP A 66 10.28 -16.11 2.53
CA ASP A 66 10.98 -16.52 1.32
C ASP A 66 12.49 -16.38 1.45
N MET A 67 12.97 -15.27 2.00
CA MET A 67 14.39 -15.08 2.27
C MET A 67 14.94 -16.14 3.23
N VAL A 68 14.25 -16.42 4.34
CA VAL A 68 14.67 -17.44 5.31
C VAL A 68 14.74 -18.82 4.66
N ALA A 69 13.73 -19.19 3.87
CA ALA A 69 13.70 -20.46 3.14
C ALA A 69 14.82 -20.56 2.09
N GLY A 70 15.06 -19.49 1.34
CA GLY A 70 16.14 -19.38 0.37
C GLY A 70 17.52 -19.54 1.02
N PHE A 71 17.76 -18.85 2.13
CA PHE A 71 19.02 -18.97 2.89
C PHE A 71 19.21 -20.38 3.48
N ALA A 72 18.16 -21.01 3.99
CA ALA A 72 18.24 -22.38 4.50
C ALA A 72 18.62 -23.36 3.37
N THR A 73 18.03 -23.19 2.19
CA THR A 73 18.34 -24.00 1.00
C THR A 73 19.80 -23.81 0.58
N ALA A 74 20.25 -22.56 0.43
CA ALA A 74 21.63 -22.23 0.07
C ALA A 74 22.65 -22.78 1.09
N LYS A 75 22.32 -22.74 2.39
CA LYS A 75 23.16 -23.31 3.45
C LYS A 75 23.32 -24.82 3.28
N VAL A 76 22.24 -25.55 3.05
CA VAL A 76 22.28 -27.01 2.84
C VAL A 76 23.09 -27.37 1.60
N GLU A 77 22.89 -26.64 0.51
CA GLU A 77 23.63 -26.87 -0.74
C GLU A 77 25.13 -26.62 -0.55
N THR A 78 25.49 -25.53 0.11
CA THR A 78 26.90 -25.23 0.46
C THR A 78 27.51 -26.32 1.32
N GLN A 79 26.80 -26.82 2.33
CA GLN A 79 27.26 -27.93 3.18
C GLN A 79 27.50 -29.22 2.38
N ARG A 80 26.62 -29.53 1.42
CA ARG A 80 26.79 -30.69 0.53
C ARG A 80 28.02 -30.56 -0.35
N LEU A 81 28.25 -29.39 -0.92
CA LEU A 81 29.45 -29.13 -1.74
C LEU A 81 30.74 -29.25 -0.93
N ILE A 82 30.76 -28.72 0.29
CA ILE A 82 31.90 -28.87 1.20
C ILE A 82 32.14 -30.35 1.54
N ALA A 83 31.10 -31.09 1.90
CA ALA A 83 31.23 -32.52 2.22
C ALA A 83 31.72 -33.34 1.02
N ALA A 84 31.21 -33.07 -0.19
CA ALA A 84 31.66 -33.72 -1.41
C ALA A 84 33.14 -33.40 -1.71
N GLY A 85 33.56 -32.14 -1.54
CA GLY A 85 34.96 -31.74 -1.69
C GLY A 85 35.89 -32.43 -0.70
N ILE A 86 35.49 -32.53 0.57
CA ILE A 86 36.25 -33.28 1.59
C ILE A 86 36.38 -34.75 1.19
N ALA A 87 35.28 -35.40 0.80
CA ALA A 87 35.28 -36.80 0.40
C ALA A 87 36.19 -37.06 -0.82
N ALA A 88 36.14 -36.18 -1.82
CA ALA A 88 37.00 -36.27 -3.00
C ALA A 88 38.49 -36.15 -2.64
N ASN A 89 38.85 -35.19 -1.77
CA ASN A 89 40.23 -35.03 -1.30
C ASN A 89 40.71 -36.25 -0.50
N VAL A 90 39.88 -36.79 0.39
CA VAL A 90 40.21 -38.01 1.17
C VAL A 90 40.46 -39.18 0.23
N LEU A 91 39.57 -39.40 -0.75
CA LEU A 91 39.72 -40.46 -1.73
C LEU A 91 41.04 -40.33 -2.51
N ALA A 92 41.35 -39.12 -2.99
CA ALA A 92 42.60 -38.84 -3.71
C ALA A 92 43.84 -39.18 -2.87
N VAL A 93 43.87 -38.78 -1.59
CA VAL A 93 44.97 -39.08 -0.67
C VAL A 93 45.11 -40.59 -0.45
N VAL A 94 44.01 -41.30 -0.21
CA VAL A 94 44.04 -42.76 -0.02
C VAL A 94 44.56 -43.46 -1.27
N THR A 95 44.09 -43.08 -2.46
CA THR A 95 44.60 -43.67 -3.71
C THR A 95 46.08 -43.40 -3.93
N ALA A 96 46.58 -42.21 -3.57
CA ALA A 96 48.00 -41.87 -3.69
C ALA A 96 48.90 -42.62 -2.70
N LEU A 97 48.38 -43.06 -1.55
CA LEU A 97 49.13 -43.83 -0.55
C LEU A 97 49.20 -45.33 -0.87
N VAL A 98 48.26 -45.84 -1.68
CA VAL A 98 48.15 -47.27 -2.04
C VAL A 98 48.76 -47.58 -3.41
N ALA A 99 48.94 -46.57 -4.27
CA ALA A 99 49.63 -46.66 -5.55
C ALA A 99 51.16 -46.58 -5.40
#